data_AF-A0A2N2EX35-F1
#
_entry.id   AF-A0A2N2EX35-F1
#
_cell.length_a   1.000
_cell.length_b   1.000
_cell.length_c   1.000
_cell.angle_alpha   90.00
_cell.angle_beta   90.00
_cell.angle_gamma   90.00
#
_symmetry.space_group_name_H-M   'P 1'
#
loop_
_entity.id
_entity.type
_entity.pdbx_description
1 polymer ?
#
loop_
_entity_poly.entity_id
_entity_poly.type
_entity_poly.pdbx_seq_one_letter_code
_entity_poly.pdbx_strand_id
1 'polypeptide(L)'
;MRNKLFAALAVISVFAVTSCDNKNLFGKFHKAGSSASIEVLLSDANSALANDNPAEAKAIADKILAKDPNNSEALYISAAAGLKVAGFDVAGILISVIGSTATADAGSLLESFANLDLNAISKAIDISVQQLKRIADDGDTNGAIADDDIDVNLNLGILEILNAAINIIDFNDNYTILNDTSDVVQIDDNYKVTVKVGTGTYKSVSELTDDEVVQLKDLHGDALANKVGESITQIDSAVNHFTVASNGVAGGSSIMDDLKNTVSNDLKTEFDDFYSRLTSTST
;
A
#
# COMPACT_ATOMS: atom_id res chain seq x y z
N MET A 1 0.01 21.78 -63.19
CA MET A 1 0.86 21.45 -62.03
C MET A 1 0.55 22.26 -60.77
N ARG A 2 0.22 23.57 -60.86
CA ARG A 2 -0.14 24.42 -59.69
C ARG A 2 -1.24 23.85 -58.78
N ASN A 3 -2.32 23.28 -59.34
CA ASN A 3 -3.44 22.79 -58.52
C ASN A 3 -3.11 21.53 -57.70
N LYS A 4 -2.12 20.72 -58.12
CA LYS A 4 -1.67 19.54 -57.37
C LYS A 4 -0.75 19.91 -56.21
N LEU A 5 0.03 20.99 -56.34
CA LEU A 5 0.90 21.51 -55.29
C LEU A 5 0.09 22.17 -54.16
N PHE A 6 -0.98 22.89 -54.50
CA PHE A 6 -1.88 23.49 -53.50
C PHE A 6 -2.67 22.45 -52.70
N ALA A 7 -3.11 21.35 -53.34
CA ALA A 7 -3.78 20.25 -52.64
C ALA A 7 -2.82 19.52 -51.67
N ALA A 8 -1.57 19.29 -52.08
CA ALA A 8 -0.56 18.66 -51.22
C ALA A 8 -0.20 19.53 -50.00
N LEU A 9 -0.04 20.85 -50.19
CA LEU A 9 0.20 21.80 -49.10
C LEU A 9 -0.99 21.91 -48.15
N ALA A 10 -2.23 21.87 -48.66
CA ALA A 10 -3.44 21.88 -47.83
C ALA A 10 -3.54 20.62 -46.95
N VAL A 11 -3.23 19.43 -47.49
CA VAL A 11 -3.23 18.17 -46.73
C VAL A 11 -2.16 18.20 -45.63
N ILE A 12 -0.94 18.65 -45.93
CA ILE A 12 0.15 18.76 -44.95
C ILE A 12 -0.20 19.77 -43.84
N SER A 13 -0.84 20.89 -44.19
CA SER A 13 -1.28 21.86 -43.20
C SER A 13 -2.35 21.32 -42.25
N VAL A 14 -3.27 20.44 -42.72
CA VAL A 14 -4.27 19.79 -41.85
C VAL A 14 -3.63 18.86 -40.82
N PHE A 15 -2.51 18.22 -41.14
CA PHE A 15 -1.77 17.37 -40.18
C PHE A 15 -0.89 18.18 -39.22
N ALA A 16 -0.48 19.39 -39.59
CA ALA A 16 0.39 20.22 -38.76
C ALA A 16 -0.34 21.02 -37.66
N VAL A 17 -1.65 21.28 -37.79
CA VAL A 17 -2.44 22.00 -36.77
C VAL A 17 -3.06 21.11 -35.68
N THR A 18 -2.82 19.80 -35.68
CA THR A 18 -3.41 18.87 -34.68
C THR A 18 -2.44 18.41 -33.59
N SER A 19 -1.21 18.94 -33.51
CA SER A 19 -0.14 18.38 -32.67
C SER A 19 0.16 19.09 -31.35
N CYS A 20 -0.77 19.85 -30.78
CA CYS A 20 -0.62 20.40 -29.43
C CYS A 20 -1.66 19.77 -28.50
N ASP A 21 -1.16 18.98 -27.55
CA ASP A 21 -1.81 18.20 -26.50
C ASP A 21 -2.65 16.98 -26.97
N ASN A 22 -2.00 15.81 -27.00
CA ASN A 22 -2.59 14.45 -27.03
C ASN A 22 -3.71 14.18 -28.07
N LYS A 23 -3.52 14.52 -29.35
CA LYS A 23 -4.55 14.32 -30.40
C LYS A 23 -4.04 13.72 -31.71
N ASN A 24 -3.81 12.40 -31.69
CA ASN A 24 -3.98 11.61 -32.91
C ASN A 24 -5.45 11.71 -33.36
N LEU A 25 -5.72 11.68 -34.67
CA LEU A 25 -7.09 11.67 -35.22
C LEU A 25 -7.95 10.53 -34.63
N PHE A 26 -7.28 9.47 -34.13
CA PHE A 26 -7.85 8.30 -33.46
C PHE A 26 -8.13 8.50 -31.97
N GLY A 27 -7.52 9.47 -31.29
CA GLY A 27 -7.77 9.75 -29.87
C GLY A 27 -9.18 10.27 -29.57
N LYS A 28 -9.91 10.73 -30.61
CA LYS A 28 -11.35 11.04 -30.52
C LYS A 28 -12.25 9.81 -30.67
N PHE A 29 -11.74 8.70 -31.20
CA PHE A 29 -12.54 7.49 -31.43
C PHE A 29 -12.50 6.52 -30.26
N HIS A 30 -11.50 6.63 -29.38
CA HIS A 30 -11.43 5.85 -28.14
C HIS A 30 -11.31 6.79 -26.95
N LYS A 31 -12.40 6.91 -26.18
CA LYS A 31 -12.35 7.57 -24.86
C LYS A 31 -11.97 6.51 -23.84
N ALA A 32 -10.81 6.65 -23.21
CA ALA A 32 -10.35 5.72 -22.17
C ALA A 32 -11.46 5.49 -21.13
N GLY A 33 -11.64 4.24 -20.72
CA GLY A 33 -12.65 3.85 -19.73
C GLY A 33 -14.09 3.85 -20.26
N SER A 34 -14.36 4.19 -21.52
CA SER A 34 -15.72 4.19 -22.09
C SER A 34 -16.16 2.85 -22.68
N SER A 35 -15.24 1.91 -22.89
CA SER A 35 -15.54 0.60 -23.47
C SER A 35 -16.47 -0.24 -22.59
N ALA A 36 -17.20 -1.14 -23.25
CA ALA A 36 -17.98 -2.19 -22.59
C ALA A 36 -17.17 -3.48 -22.35
N SER A 37 -16.16 -3.75 -23.18
CA SER A 37 -15.27 -4.93 -23.09
C SER A 37 -14.28 -4.77 -21.94
N ILE A 38 -14.08 -5.84 -21.17
CA ILE A 38 -13.15 -5.88 -20.04
C ILE A 38 -11.71 -5.74 -20.54
N GLU A 39 -11.36 -6.41 -21.64
CA GLU A 39 -10.02 -6.41 -22.22
C GLU A 39 -9.57 -4.99 -22.62
N VAL A 40 -10.47 -4.23 -23.25
CA VAL A 40 -10.18 -2.83 -23.60
C VAL A 40 -10.05 -1.97 -22.35
N LEU A 41 -10.89 -2.18 -21.33
CA LEU A 41 -10.79 -1.45 -20.07
C LEU A 41 -9.49 -1.78 -19.32
N LEU A 42 -9.05 -3.04 -19.32
CA LEU A 42 -7.77 -3.45 -18.73
C LEU A 42 -6.60 -2.76 -19.43
N SER A 43 -6.62 -2.70 -20.77
CA SER A 43 -5.63 -1.99 -21.54
C SER A 43 -5.61 -0.48 -21.22
N ASP A 44 -6.78 0.13 -21.07
CA ASP A 44 -6.90 1.55 -20.68
C ASP A 44 -6.37 1.79 -19.26
N ALA A 45 -6.72 0.91 -18.30
CA ALA A 45 -6.30 1.04 -16.91
C ALA A 45 -4.77 0.89 -16.75
N ASN A 46 -4.17 -0.09 -17.42
CA ASN A 46 -2.73 -0.25 -17.48
C ASN A 46 -2.05 0.96 -18.14
N SER A 47 -2.62 1.49 -19.22
CA SER A 47 -2.11 2.70 -19.87
C SER A 47 -2.18 3.91 -18.95
N ALA A 48 -3.25 4.05 -18.15
CA ALA A 48 -3.37 5.12 -17.18
C ALA A 48 -2.32 4.99 -16.06
N LEU A 49 -2.07 3.77 -15.53
CA LEU A 49 -0.99 3.52 -14.56
C LEU A 49 0.39 3.88 -15.13
N ALA A 50 0.68 3.45 -16.36
CA ALA A 50 1.96 3.67 -17.02
C ALA A 50 2.23 5.16 -17.32
N ASN A 51 1.17 5.95 -17.53
CA ASN A 51 1.25 7.40 -17.74
C ASN A 51 1.12 8.20 -16.43
N ASP A 52 1.29 7.56 -15.28
CA ASP A 52 1.19 8.14 -13.94
C ASP A 52 -0.12 8.90 -13.70
N ASN A 53 -1.23 8.34 -14.21
CA ASN A 53 -2.58 8.80 -13.93
C ASN A 53 -3.33 7.78 -13.03
N PRO A 54 -2.94 7.67 -11.74
CA PRO A 54 -3.45 6.64 -10.86
C PRO A 54 -4.96 6.81 -10.56
N ALA A 55 -5.47 8.03 -10.54
CA ALA A 55 -6.90 8.27 -10.33
C ALA A 55 -7.75 7.72 -11.49
N GLU A 56 -7.32 7.92 -12.73
CA GLU A 56 -7.99 7.35 -13.90
C GLU A 56 -7.86 5.82 -13.92
N ALA A 57 -6.66 5.29 -13.66
CA ALA A 57 -6.44 3.85 -13.61
C ALA A 57 -7.36 3.17 -12.58
N LYS A 58 -7.43 3.74 -11.37
CA LYS A 58 -8.29 3.23 -10.31
C LYS A 58 -9.76 3.26 -10.72
N ALA A 59 -10.24 4.37 -11.28
CA ALA A 59 -11.63 4.49 -11.71
C ALA A 59 -12.01 3.47 -12.79
N ILE A 60 -11.08 3.16 -13.70
CA ILE A 60 -11.29 2.14 -14.73
C ILE A 60 -11.26 0.73 -14.13
N ALA A 61 -10.32 0.45 -13.22
CA ALA A 61 -10.24 -0.82 -12.50
C ALA A 61 -11.51 -1.09 -11.68
N ASP A 62 -11.98 -0.11 -10.91
CA ASP A 62 -13.24 -0.18 -10.15
C ASP A 62 -14.43 -0.47 -11.07
N LYS A 63 -14.45 0.10 -12.29
CA LYS A 63 -15.47 -0.18 -13.31
C LYS A 63 -15.41 -1.63 -13.83
N ILE A 64 -14.21 -2.21 -13.94
CA ILE A 64 -14.03 -3.62 -14.29
C ILE A 64 -14.53 -4.50 -13.15
N LEU A 65 -14.12 -4.23 -11.91
CA LEU A 65 -14.51 -4.99 -10.71
C LEU A 65 -16.03 -4.95 -10.46
N ALA A 66 -16.70 -3.86 -10.83
CA ALA A 66 -18.16 -3.79 -10.78
C ALA A 66 -18.85 -4.76 -11.77
N LYS A 67 -18.17 -5.20 -12.83
CA LYS A 67 -18.68 -6.16 -13.83
C LYS A 67 -18.17 -7.58 -13.60
N ASP A 68 -16.91 -7.71 -13.21
CA ASP A 68 -16.21 -8.95 -12.94
C ASP A 68 -15.43 -8.79 -11.63
N PRO A 69 -16.07 -9.04 -10.47
CA PRO A 69 -15.46 -8.85 -9.16
C PRO A 69 -14.23 -9.71 -8.91
N ASN A 70 -14.06 -10.78 -9.68
CA ASN A 70 -13.00 -11.77 -9.53
C ASN A 70 -11.88 -11.55 -10.56
N ASN A 71 -11.87 -10.40 -11.25
CA ASN A 71 -10.83 -10.09 -12.22
C ASN A 71 -9.50 -9.78 -11.52
N SER A 72 -8.56 -10.74 -11.53
CA SER A 72 -7.27 -10.62 -10.84
C SER A 72 -6.44 -9.41 -11.31
N GLU A 73 -6.39 -9.14 -12.61
CA GLU A 73 -5.70 -7.97 -13.16
C GLU A 73 -6.31 -6.66 -12.67
N ALA A 74 -7.65 -6.56 -12.64
CA ALA A 74 -8.31 -5.35 -12.14
C ALA A 74 -8.15 -5.18 -10.62
N LEU A 75 -8.10 -6.27 -9.84
CA LEU A 75 -7.78 -6.22 -8.41
C LEU A 75 -6.37 -5.67 -8.18
N TYR A 76 -5.39 -6.18 -8.92
CA TYR A 76 -4.00 -5.71 -8.84
C TYR A 76 -3.87 -4.24 -9.24
N ILE A 77 -4.47 -3.84 -10.38
CA ILE A 77 -4.45 -2.45 -10.86
C ILE A 77 -5.15 -1.53 -9.86
N SER A 78 -6.30 -1.93 -9.31
CA SER A 78 -7.02 -1.14 -8.29
C SER A 78 -6.18 -0.91 -7.04
N ALA A 79 -5.50 -1.95 -6.54
CA ALA A 79 -4.64 -1.86 -5.37
C ALA A 79 -3.46 -0.90 -5.63
N ALA A 80 -2.70 -1.14 -6.70
CA ALA A 80 -1.55 -0.31 -7.08
C ALA A 80 -1.95 1.15 -7.34
N ALA A 81 -3.04 1.39 -8.06
CA ALA A 81 -3.55 2.72 -8.34
C ALA A 81 -4.10 3.41 -7.08
N GLY A 82 -4.78 2.66 -6.21
CA GLY A 82 -5.33 3.15 -4.94
C GLY A 82 -4.26 3.69 -4.00
N LEU A 83 -3.15 2.97 -3.85
CA LEU A 83 -1.99 3.41 -3.07
C LEU A 83 -1.41 4.70 -3.66
N LYS A 84 -1.19 4.76 -4.98
CA LYS A 84 -0.71 5.97 -5.65
C LYS A 84 -1.65 7.16 -5.51
N VAL A 85 -2.97 6.96 -5.57
CA VAL A 85 -3.97 8.01 -5.33
C VAL A 85 -3.86 8.58 -3.91
N ALA A 86 -3.54 7.73 -2.92
CA ALA A 86 -3.28 8.16 -1.55
C ALA A 86 -1.90 8.83 -1.36
N GLY A 87 -1.11 8.97 -2.43
CA GLY A 87 0.26 9.50 -2.36
C GLY A 87 1.30 8.47 -1.91
N PHE A 88 0.93 7.18 -1.83
CA PHE A 88 1.82 6.11 -1.41
C PHE A 88 2.40 5.37 -2.62
N ASP A 89 3.67 5.66 -2.93
CA ASP A 89 4.43 4.92 -3.93
C ASP A 89 5.34 3.89 -3.26
N VAL A 90 4.87 2.64 -3.17
CA VAL A 90 5.60 1.52 -2.54
C VAL A 90 7.02 1.42 -3.08
N ALA A 91 7.20 1.49 -4.41
CA ALA A 91 8.51 1.36 -5.04
C ALA A 91 9.41 2.57 -4.72
N GLY A 92 8.87 3.78 -4.79
CA GLY A 92 9.58 5.01 -4.42
C GLY A 92 10.03 5.00 -2.95
N ILE A 93 9.19 4.50 -2.05
CA ILE A 93 9.49 4.39 -0.62
C ILE A 93 10.57 3.34 -0.37
N LEU A 94 10.46 2.14 -0.95
CA LEU A 94 11.51 1.12 -0.83
C LEU A 94 12.87 1.64 -1.32
N ILE A 95 12.90 2.31 -2.48
CA ILE A 95 14.13 2.90 -3.02
C ILE A 95 14.68 3.98 -2.07
N SER A 96 13.80 4.81 -1.50
CA SER A 96 14.20 5.86 -0.56
C SER A 96 14.71 5.28 0.77
N VAL A 97 14.07 4.23 1.28
CA VAL A 97 14.49 3.51 2.49
C VAL A 97 15.84 2.81 2.28
N ILE A 98 16.00 2.06 1.19
CA ILE A 98 17.26 1.41 0.82
C ILE A 98 18.36 2.47 0.61
N GLY A 99 18.04 3.60 -0.02
CA GLY A 99 18.96 4.71 -0.17
C GLY A 99 19.36 5.36 1.16
N SER A 100 18.40 5.54 2.08
CA SER A 100 18.61 6.19 3.39
C SER A 100 19.40 5.32 4.37
N THR A 101 19.22 3.99 4.32
CA THR A 101 20.05 3.04 5.10
C THR A 101 21.52 3.08 4.69
N ALA A 102 21.82 3.52 3.46
CA ALA A 102 23.19 3.76 3.01
C ALA A 102 23.78 5.10 3.47
N THR A 103 22.96 6.07 3.90
CA THR A 103 23.40 7.44 4.24
C THR A 103 23.15 7.88 5.68
N ALA A 104 22.52 7.03 6.52
CA ALA A 104 22.36 7.20 7.97
C ALA A 104 21.62 8.48 8.45
N ASP A 105 20.83 9.14 7.59
CA ASP A 105 20.03 10.30 7.99
C ASP A 105 18.53 10.02 7.85
N ALA A 106 17.96 9.48 8.93
CA ALA A 106 16.52 9.23 9.08
C ALA A 106 15.67 10.52 8.99
N GLY A 107 16.27 11.70 9.19
CA GLY A 107 15.59 12.98 9.07
C GLY A 107 15.09 13.25 7.65
N SER A 108 15.89 12.93 6.63
CA SER A 108 15.47 13.14 5.22
C SER A 108 14.34 12.19 4.79
N LEU A 109 14.22 11.03 5.43
CA LEU A 109 13.13 10.09 5.19
C LEU A 109 11.81 10.64 5.74
N LEU A 110 11.83 11.22 6.95
CA LEU A 110 10.66 11.85 7.56
C LEU A 110 10.19 13.08 6.77
N GLU A 111 11.10 13.87 6.20
CA GLU A 111 10.73 14.98 5.31
C GLU A 111 10.01 14.50 4.05
N SER A 112 10.37 13.34 3.52
CA SER A 112 9.66 12.73 2.37
C SER A 112 8.24 12.30 2.73
N PHE A 113 7.97 12.07 4.02
CA PHE A 113 6.66 11.69 4.55
C PHE A 113 5.81 12.87 5.03
N ALA A 114 6.38 14.07 5.20
CA ALA A 114 5.74 15.24 5.80
C ALA A 114 4.48 15.76 5.07
N ASN A 115 4.24 15.31 3.82
CA ASN A 115 3.06 15.68 3.03
C ASN A 115 2.11 14.49 2.79
N LEU A 116 2.35 13.36 3.44
CA LEU A 116 1.51 12.18 3.30
C LEU A 116 0.25 12.30 4.16
N ASP A 117 -0.90 12.05 3.54
CA ASP A 117 -2.17 11.89 4.24
C ASP A 117 -2.22 10.46 4.82
N LEU A 118 -1.75 10.28 6.05
CA LEU A 118 -1.70 8.98 6.72
C LEU A 118 -3.08 8.31 6.81
N ASN A 119 -4.16 9.08 6.85
CA ASN A 119 -5.53 8.57 6.90
C ASN A 119 -5.91 7.94 5.55
N ALA A 120 -5.63 8.66 4.45
CA ALA A 120 -5.86 8.15 3.10
C ALA A 120 -4.98 6.92 2.81
N ILE A 121 -3.74 6.93 3.29
CA ILE A 121 -2.79 5.82 3.09
C ILE A 121 -3.21 4.60 3.89
N SER A 122 -3.59 4.75 5.15
CA SER A 122 -4.08 3.67 6.00
C SER A 122 -5.24 2.92 5.32
N LYS A 123 -6.24 3.68 4.86
CA LYS A 123 -7.37 3.13 4.12
C LYS A 123 -6.97 2.47 2.80
N ALA A 124 -6.02 3.06 2.07
CA ALA A 124 -5.55 2.49 0.81
C ALA A 124 -4.79 1.19 1.01
N ILE A 125 -4.01 1.07 2.10
CA ILE A 125 -3.31 -0.16 2.48
C ILE A 125 -4.30 -1.26 2.79
N ASP A 126 -5.29 -1.03 3.66
CA ASP A 126 -6.31 -2.04 4.02
C ASP A 126 -7.06 -2.56 2.78
N ILE A 127 -7.55 -1.65 1.92
CA ILE A 127 -8.20 -2.03 0.66
C ILE A 127 -7.26 -2.85 -0.23
N SER A 128 -5.99 -2.46 -0.34
CA SER A 128 -5.02 -3.14 -1.19
C SER A 128 -4.67 -4.53 -0.67
N VAL A 129 -4.51 -4.69 0.65
CA VAL A 129 -4.31 -5.99 1.29
C VAL A 129 -5.49 -6.91 0.96
N GLN A 130 -6.72 -6.44 1.17
CA GLN A 130 -7.92 -7.24 0.86
C GLN A 130 -7.98 -7.64 -0.62
N GLN A 131 -7.62 -6.74 -1.54
CA GLN A 131 -7.63 -7.04 -2.98
C GLN A 131 -6.54 -8.03 -3.40
N LEU A 132 -5.33 -7.90 -2.86
CA LEU A 132 -4.22 -8.79 -3.20
C LEU A 132 -4.35 -10.17 -2.54
N LYS A 133 -4.92 -10.28 -1.33
CA LYS A 133 -5.24 -11.58 -0.69
C LYS A 133 -6.18 -12.42 -1.53
N ARG A 134 -7.15 -11.79 -2.20
CA ARG A 134 -8.04 -12.51 -3.11
C ARG A 134 -7.28 -13.19 -4.24
N ILE A 135 -6.17 -12.59 -4.70
CA ILE A 135 -5.29 -13.15 -5.72
C ILE A 135 -4.40 -14.25 -5.12
N ALA A 136 -3.68 -13.95 -4.04
CA ALA A 136 -2.62 -14.81 -3.51
C ALA A 136 -3.08 -15.93 -2.58
N ASP A 137 -4.11 -15.70 -1.76
CA ASP A 137 -4.53 -16.63 -0.70
C ASP A 137 -5.82 -17.38 -1.04
N ASP A 138 -6.83 -16.66 -1.50
CA ASP A 138 -8.18 -17.20 -1.60
C ASP A 138 -8.39 -18.01 -2.90
N GLY A 139 -7.57 -17.75 -3.93
CA GLY A 139 -7.80 -18.24 -5.29
C GLY A 139 -9.16 -17.80 -5.86
N ASP A 140 -9.81 -16.80 -5.25
CA ASP A 140 -11.13 -16.28 -5.63
C ASP A 140 -11.01 -15.26 -6.77
N THR A 141 -10.30 -15.67 -7.82
CA THR A 141 -10.12 -14.87 -9.02
C THR A 141 -10.33 -15.68 -10.29
N ASN A 142 -10.32 -14.99 -11.43
CA ASN A 142 -10.35 -15.58 -12.76
C ASN A 142 -9.02 -16.28 -13.17
N GLY A 143 -7.99 -16.24 -12.31
CA GLY A 143 -6.70 -16.90 -12.54
C GLY A 143 -5.83 -16.28 -13.64
N ALA A 144 -6.12 -15.05 -14.08
CA ALA A 144 -5.29 -14.34 -15.05
C ALA A 144 -3.91 -13.96 -14.46
N ILE A 145 -3.87 -13.68 -13.16
CA ILE A 145 -2.64 -13.62 -12.36
C ILE A 145 -2.62 -14.87 -11.46
N ALA A 146 -1.47 -15.54 -11.41
CA ALA A 146 -1.27 -16.73 -10.58
C ALA A 146 -1.20 -16.37 -9.08
N ASP A 147 -1.58 -17.31 -8.22
CA ASP A 147 -1.49 -17.18 -6.76
C ASP A 147 -0.02 -17.07 -6.28
N ASP A 148 0.91 -17.70 -6.99
CA ASP A 148 2.35 -17.63 -6.76
C ASP A 148 3.06 -16.49 -7.51
N ASP A 149 2.33 -15.54 -8.08
CA ASP A 149 2.92 -14.39 -8.76
C ASP A 149 3.84 -13.60 -7.83
N ILE A 150 5.07 -13.38 -8.28
CA ILE A 150 6.14 -12.78 -7.48
C ILE A 150 5.80 -11.35 -7.10
N ASP A 151 5.24 -10.57 -8.03
CA ASP A 151 4.94 -9.15 -7.81
C ASP A 151 3.76 -8.99 -6.85
N VAL A 152 2.74 -9.84 -6.98
CA VAL A 152 1.61 -9.88 -6.04
C VAL A 152 2.10 -10.21 -4.63
N ASN A 153 2.86 -11.30 -4.46
CA ASN A 153 3.30 -11.77 -3.15
C ASN A 153 4.29 -10.78 -2.50
N LEU A 154 5.22 -10.21 -3.27
CA LEU A 154 6.13 -9.18 -2.74
C LEU A 154 5.37 -7.95 -2.24
N ASN A 155 4.45 -7.42 -3.04
CA ASN A 155 3.66 -6.25 -2.66
C ASN A 155 2.75 -6.54 -1.47
N LEU A 156 2.08 -7.69 -1.47
CA LEU A 156 1.22 -8.11 -0.36
C LEU A 156 2.00 -8.25 0.93
N GLY A 157 3.16 -8.92 0.93
CA GLY A 157 3.98 -9.05 2.13
C GLY A 157 4.43 -7.70 2.72
N ILE A 158 4.80 -6.73 1.87
CA ILE A 158 5.12 -5.37 2.33
C ILE A 158 3.89 -4.69 2.94
N LEU A 159 2.75 -4.77 2.26
CA LEU A 159 1.51 -4.13 2.71
C LEU A 159 0.99 -4.74 4.01
N GLU A 160 1.16 -6.03 4.23
CA GLU A 160 0.77 -6.68 5.49
C GLU A 160 1.59 -6.22 6.69
N ILE A 161 2.90 -5.96 6.51
CA ILE A 161 3.72 -5.34 7.57
C ILE A 161 3.21 -3.94 7.89
N LEU A 162 2.91 -3.15 6.86
CA LEU A 162 2.39 -1.80 7.04
C LEU A 162 1.01 -1.83 7.70
N ASN A 163 0.16 -2.77 7.31
CA ASN A 163 -1.17 -2.96 7.89
C ASN A 163 -1.06 -3.39 9.37
N ALA A 164 -0.09 -4.25 9.72
CA ALA A 164 0.21 -4.62 11.10
C ALA A 164 0.60 -3.41 11.95
N ALA A 165 1.44 -2.52 11.42
CA ALA A 165 1.77 -1.27 12.10
C ALA A 165 0.54 -0.37 12.27
N ILE A 166 -0.29 -0.24 11.22
CA ILE A 166 -1.52 0.55 11.25
C ILE A 166 -2.50 0.02 12.29
N ASN A 167 -2.71 -1.30 12.39
CA ASN A 167 -3.68 -1.87 13.36
C ASN A 167 -3.32 -1.60 14.82
N ILE A 168 -2.04 -1.35 15.12
CA ILE A 168 -1.60 -0.94 16.46
C ILE A 168 -1.85 0.55 16.68
N ILE A 169 -1.68 1.36 15.64
CA ILE A 169 -1.81 2.81 15.70
C ILE A 169 -3.29 3.22 15.69
N ASP A 170 -4.05 2.77 14.69
CA ASP A 170 -5.49 2.96 14.50
C ASP A 170 -6.28 1.93 15.30
N PHE A 171 -6.22 2.07 16.63
CA PHE A 171 -6.77 1.08 17.55
C PHE A 171 -8.27 0.85 17.37
N ASN A 172 -9.00 1.86 16.90
CA ASN A 172 -10.44 1.84 16.76
C ASN A 172 -10.96 1.65 15.31
N ASP A 173 -10.06 1.45 14.36
CA ASP A 173 -10.32 1.21 12.93
C ASP A 173 -11.15 2.32 12.24
N ASN A 174 -10.94 3.59 12.63
CA ASN A 174 -11.64 4.73 12.01
C ASN A 174 -10.84 5.40 10.88
N TYR A 175 -9.62 4.93 10.61
CA TYR A 175 -8.68 5.48 9.63
C TYR A 175 -8.28 6.93 9.91
N THR A 176 -8.30 7.35 11.17
CA THR A 176 -7.81 8.65 11.66
C THR A 176 -6.55 8.41 12.47
N ILE A 177 -5.39 8.60 11.87
CA ILE A 177 -4.09 8.35 12.49
C ILE A 177 -3.56 9.59 13.19
N LEU A 178 -3.63 10.74 12.52
CA LEU A 178 -3.05 11.98 13.03
C LEU A 178 -4.01 12.65 14.02
N ASN A 179 -3.48 12.92 15.21
CA ASN A 179 -4.18 13.58 16.32
C ASN A 179 -5.48 12.88 16.76
N ASP A 180 -5.62 11.56 16.56
CA ASP A 180 -6.77 10.83 17.10
C ASP A 180 -6.64 10.66 18.62
N THR A 181 -7.55 11.30 19.36
CA THR A 181 -7.61 11.25 20.83
C THR A 181 -8.36 10.06 21.40
N SER A 182 -9.02 9.30 20.52
CA SER A 182 -9.72 8.07 20.86
C SER A 182 -8.82 6.83 20.82
N ASP A 183 -7.69 6.88 20.12
CA ASP A 183 -6.70 5.79 20.10
C ASP A 183 -5.78 5.75 21.32
N VAL A 184 -5.26 4.55 21.57
CA VAL A 184 -4.27 4.26 22.62
C VAL A 184 -2.90 4.82 22.21
N VAL A 185 -2.55 4.69 20.94
CA VAL A 185 -1.32 5.25 20.35
C VAL A 185 -1.70 6.50 19.58
N GLN A 186 -0.95 7.59 19.78
CA GLN A 186 -1.12 8.82 19.04
C GLN A 186 0.13 9.16 18.25
N ILE A 187 -0.11 9.70 17.07
CA ILE A 187 0.91 10.34 16.24
C ILE A 187 0.48 11.80 16.07
N ASP A 188 1.31 12.72 16.56
CA ASP A 188 1.07 14.16 16.36
C ASP A 188 1.55 14.64 14.97
N ASP A 189 1.30 15.90 14.65
CA ASP A 189 1.71 16.52 13.38
C ASP A 189 3.24 16.56 13.17
N ASN A 190 4.04 16.26 14.20
CA ASN A 190 5.50 16.13 14.12
C ASN A 190 5.95 14.67 14.09
N TYR A 191 5.03 13.72 13.86
CA TYR A 191 5.26 12.28 13.91
C TYR A 191 5.78 11.77 15.26
N LYS A 192 5.53 12.51 16.34
CA LYS A 192 5.87 12.04 17.67
C LYS A 192 4.86 10.98 18.09
N VAL A 193 5.36 9.76 18.30
CA VAL A 193 4.56 8.65 18.84
C VAL A 193 4.44 8.78 20.35
N THR A 194 3.20 8.80 20.84
CA THR A 194 2.90 8.78 22.27
C THR A 194 1.81 7.76 22.59
N VAL A 195 1.76 7.34 23.84
CA VAL A 195 0.78 6.36 24.32
C VAL A 195 -0.06 6.98 25.44
N LYS A 196 -1.37 6.75 25.38
CA LYS A 196 -2.34 7.24 26.36
C LYS A 196 -2.30 6.45 27.65
N VAL A 197 -1.64 7.00 28.67
CA VAL A 197 -1.61 6.43 30.02
C VAL A 197 -2.72 7.05 30.87
N GLY A 198 -3.67 6.22 31.29
CA GLY A 198 -4.78 6.63 32.16
C GLY A 198 -5.78 7.59 31.50
N THR A 199 -6.28 8.58 32.25
CA THR A 199 -7.40 9.45 31.82
C THR A 199 -7.00 10.63 30.92
N GLY A 200 -5.83 10.59 30.28
CA GLY A 200 -5.44 11.58 29.28
C GLY A 200 -3.99 12.07 29.33
N THR A 201 -3.07 11.34 29.96
CA THR A 201 -1.64 11.66 29.88
C THR A 201 -1.04 10.92 28.71
N TYR A 202 -0.40 11.63 27.80
CA TYR A 202 0.33 11.04 26.68
C TYR A 202 1.83 11.08 26.96
N LYS A 203 2.49 9.93 26.84
CA LYS A 203 3.93 9.80 27.06
C LYS A 203 4.61 9.13 25.89
N SER A 204 5.87 9.45 25.64
CA SER A 204 6.67 8.65 24.73
C SER A 204 6.87 7.25 25.29
N VAL A 205 6.96 6.23 24.42
CA VAL A 205 7.13 4.82 24.83
C VAL A 205 8.33 4.64 25.76
N SER A 206 9.42 5.37 25.50
CA SER A 206 10.65 5.36 26.31
C SER A 206 10.50 6.00 27.70
N GLU A 207 9.41 6.70 27.96
CA GLU A 207 9.12 7.39 29.23
C GLU A 207 8.13 6.62 30.12
N LEU A 208 7.63 5.47 29.63
CA LEU A 208 6.69 4.62 30.37
C LEU A 208 7.43 3.90 31.52
N THR A 209 6.84 3.94 32.71
CA THR A 209 7.27 3.08 33.83
C THR A 209 6.60 1.70 33.75
N ASP A 210 7.14 0.70 34.45
CA ASP A 210 6.52 -0.63 34.53
C ASP A 210 5.08 -0.56 35.06
N ASP A 211 4.82 0.28 36.07
CA ASP A 211 3.46 0.51 36.61
C ASP A 211 2.51 1.12 35.56
N GLU A 212 3.02 1.96 34.66
CA GLU A 212 2.23 2.58 33.60
C GLU A 212 1.95 1.60 32.46
N VAL A 213 2.89 0.68 32.18
CA VAL A 213 2.64 -0.46 31.28
C VAL A 213 1.56 -1.38 31.87
N VAL A 214 1.56 -1.61 33.18
CA VAL A 214 0.49 -2.35 33.86
C VAL A 214 -0.85 -1.61 33.75
N GLN A 215 -0.88 -0.28 33.92
CA GLN A 215 -2.11 0.50 33.74
C GLN A 215 -2.64 0.47 32.30
N LEU A 216 -1.75 0.51 31.30
CA LEU A 216 -2.15 0.35 29.89
C LEU A 216 -2.80 -1.01 29.66
N LYS A 217 -2.21 -2.05 30.23
CA LYS A 217 -2.77 -3.40 30.23
C LYS A 217 -4.11 -3.46 30.98
N ASP A 218 -4.26 -2.82 32.12
CA ASP A 218 -5.53 -2.86 32.87
C ASP A 218 -6.65 -2.09 32.14
N LEU A 219 -6.30 -1.03 31.42
CA LEU A 219 -7.25 -0.16 30.73
C LEU A 219 -7.64 -0.69 29.34
N HIS A 220 -6.70 -1.32 28.64
CA HIS A 220 -6.84 -1.72 27.24
C HIS A 220 -6.45 -3.17 26.95
N GLY A 221 -6.03 -3.94 27.95
CA GLY A 221 -5.22 -5.15 27.80
C GLY A 221 -5.77 -6.18 26.83
N ASP A 222 -7.04 -6.57 26.96
CA ASP A 222 -7.62 -7.56 26.05
C ASP A 222 -7.71 -7.02 24.62
N ALA A 223 -8.13 -5.76 24.44
CA ALA A 223 -8.25 -5.15 23.13
C ALA A 223 -6.87 -4.90 22.47
N LEU A 224 -5.88 -4.47 23.25
CA LEU A 224 -4.50 -4.25 22.78
C LEU A 224 -3.78 -5.56 22.53
N ALA A 225 -3.94 -6.56 23.39
CA ALA A 225 -3.44 -7.90 23.12
C ALA A 225 -4.06 -8.46 21.83
N ASN A 226 -5.37 -8.31 21.62
CA ASN A 226 -6.03 -8.74 20.40
C ASN A 226 -5.45 -8.05 19.15
N LYS A 227 -5.30 -6.72 19.16
CA LYS A 227 -4.69 -5.96 18.04
C LYS A 227 -3.24 -6.37 17.77
N VAL A 228 -2.44 -6.57 18.81
CA VAL A 228 -1.06 -7.07 18.66
C VAL A 228 -1.06 -8.50 18.12
N GLY A 229 -1.97 -9.37 18.56
CA GLY A 229 -2.11 -10.73 18.05
C GLY A 229 -2.55 -10.79 16.58
N GLU A 230 -3.47 -9.92 16.17
CA GLU A 230 -3.85 -9.73 14.76
C GLU A 230 -2.64 -9.26 13.93
N SER A 231 -1.85 -8.35 14.47
CA SER A 231 -0.64 -7.85 13.83
C SER A 231 0.45 -8.93 13.69
N ILE A 232 0.63 -9.80 14.68
CA ILE A 232 1.50 -10.99 14.58
C ILE A 232 1.03 -11.91 13.44
N THR A 233 -0.28 -12.13 13.32
CA THR A 233 -0.85 -12.96 12.25
C THR A 233 -0.56 -12.37 10.87
N GLN A 234 -0.62 -11.04 10.72
CA GLN A 234 -0.25 -10.34 9.49
C GLN A 234 1.25 -10.41 9.20
N ILE A 235 2.11 -10.34 10.22
CA ILE A 235 3.56 -10.53 10.06
C ILE A 235 3.88 -11.96 9.60
N ASP A 236 3.22 -12.97 10.15
CA ASP A 236 3.38 -14.36 9.71
C ASP A 236 2.92 -14.55 8.26
N SER A 237 1.81 -13.93 7.89
CA SER A 237 1.32 -13.91 6.51
C SER A 237 2.33 -13.23 5.57
N ALA A 238 2.92 -12.10 5.97
CA ALA A 238 3.95 -11.41 5.19
C ALA A 238 5.18 -12.30 4.95
N VAL A 239 5.64 -13.02 5.98
CA VAL A 239 6.76 -13.97 5.87
C VAL A 239 6.46 -15.09 4.87
N ASN A 240 5.21 -15.58 4.83
CA ASN A 240 4.79 -16.58 3.85
C ASN A 240 4.85 -16.00 2.42
N HIS A 241 4.32 -14.80 2.21
CA HIS A 241 4.36 -14.17 0.89
C HIS A 241 5.79 -13.87 0.41
N PHE A 242 6.68 -13.39 1.28
CA PHE A 242 8.10 -13.25 0.90
C PHE A 242 8.75 -14.59 0.57
N THR A 243 8.35 -15.67 1.23
CA THR A 243 8.84 -17.02 0.91
C THR A 243 8.38 -17.45 -0.49
N VAL A 244 7.10 -17.23 -0.83
CA VAL A 244 6.56 -17.50 -2.17
C VAL A 244 7.30 -16.67 -3.23
N ALA A 245 7.42 -15.36 -3.01
CA ALA A 245 8.13 -14.46 -3.91
C ALA A 245 9.62 -14.84 -4.08
N SER A 246 10.32 -15.22 -3.00
CA SER A 246 11.73 -15.65 -3.06
C SER A 246 11.90 -16.91 -3.90
N ASN A 247 10.99 -17.89 -3.76
CA ASN A 247 11.03 -19.14 -4.52
C ASN A 247 10.85 -18.93 -6.04
N GLY A 248 10.13 -17.89 -6.45
CA GLY A 248 9.94 -17.53 -7.85
C GLY A 248 11.17 -16.89 -8.52
N VAL A 249 12.11 -16.33 -7.74
CA VAL A 249 13.31 -15.68 -8.27
C VAL A 249 14.42 -16.70 -8.53
N ALA A 250 14.73 -16.94 -9.80
CA ALA A 250 15.79 -17.85 -10.20
C ALA A 250 17.15 -17.45 -9.60
N GLY A 251 17.66 -18.27 -8.68
CA GLY A 251 18.96 -18.09 -8.02
C GLY A 251 18.91 -17.66 -6.56
N GLY A 252 17.71 -17.43 -6.01
CA GLY A 252 17.53 -16.92 -4.63
C GLY A 252 18.03 -15.49 -4.50
N SER A 253 17.14 -14.54 -4.19
CA SER A 253 17.55 -13.16 -3.94
C SER A 253 17.97 -13.03 -2.48
N SER A 254 19.25 -12.74 -2.23
CA SER A 254 19.74 -12.47 -0.87
C SER A 254 18.91 -11.38 -0.17
N ILE A 255 18.40 -10.40 -0.92
CA ILE A 255 17.57 -9.31 -0.39
C ILE A 255 16.21 -9.81 0.12
N MET A 256 15.59 -10.77 -0.57
CA MET A 256 14.30 -11.31 -0.15
C MET A 256 14.45 -12.18 1.10
N ASP A 257 15.53 -12.95 1.18
CA ASP A 257 15.87 -13.76 2.34
C ASP A 257 16.26 -12.86 3.53
N ASP A 258 17.00 -11.77 3.30
CA ASP A 258 17.31 -10.77 4.32
C ASP A 258 16.03 -10.09 4.83
N LEU A 259 15.13 -9.66 3.94
CA LEU A 259 13.84 -9.06 4.32
C LEU A 259 13.01 -10.04 5.15
N LYS A 260 12.89 -11.29 4.70
CA LYS A 260 12.22 -12.35 5.45
C LYS A 260 12.84 -12.54 6.83
N ASN A 261 14.17 -12.58 6.92
CA ASN A 261 14.87 -12.77 8.19
C ASN A 261 14.63 -11.58 9.13
N THR A 262 14.70 -10.35 8.65
CA THR A 262 14.40 -9.17 9.46
C THR A 262 12.96 -9.19 9.96
N VAL A 263 12.00 -9.52 9.10
CA VAL A 263 10.58 -9.56 9.49
C VAL A 263 10.31 -10.70 10.48
N SER A 264 10.83 -11.90 10.21
CA SER A 264 10.56 -13.08 11.04
C SER A 264 11.36 -13.14 12.33
N ASN A 265 12.62 -12.68 12.35
CA ASN A 265 13.49 -12.83 13.52
C ASN A 265 13.56 -11.57 14.37
N ASP A 266 13.45 -10.38 13.77
CA ASP A 266 13.56 -9.12 14.50
C ASP A 266 12.16 -8.61 14.84
N LEU A 267 11.39 -8.23 13.82
CA LEU A 267 10.08 -7.60 14.01
C LEU A 267 9.09 -8.51 14.74
N LYS A 268 8.93 -9.77 14.29
CA LYS A 268 8.03 -10.72 14.95
C LYS A 268 8.42 -10.97 16.41
N THR A 269 9.72 -11.11 16.69
CA THR A 269 10.20 -11.35 18.06
C THR A 269 9.84 -10.19 18.99
N GLU A 270 9.96 -8.94 18.51
CA GLU A 270 9.54 -7.76 19.27
C GLU A 270 8.04 -7.77 19.55
N PHE A 271 7.22 -8.16 18.57
CA PHE A 271 5.76 -8.27 18.74
C PHE A 271 5.36 -9.42 19.68
N ASP A 272 6.03 -10.57 19.57
CA ASP A 272 5.80 -11.73 20.45
C ASP A 272 6.17 -11.41 21.91
N ASP A 273 7.29 -10.71 22.14
CA ASP A 273 7.68 -10.23 23.48
C ASP A 273 6.64 -9.26 24.03
N PHE A 274 6.21 -8.28 23.22
CA PHE A 274 5.20 -7.31 23.62
C PHE A 274 3.86 -7.98 23.95
N TYR A 275 3.39 -8.89 23.09
CA TYR A 275 2.18 -9.69 23.33
C TYR A 275 2.29 -10.54 24.60
N SER A 276 3.45 -11.16 24.84
CA SER A 276 3.70 -11.95 26.05
C SER A 276 3.65 -11.08 27.31
N ARG A 277 4.19 -9.87 27.27
CA ARG A 277 4.09 -8.91 28.37
C ARG A 277 2.65 -8.47 28.60
N LEU A 278 1.89 -8.19 27.53
CA LEU A 278 0.47 -7.82 27.60
C LEU A 278 -0.41 -8.95 28.15
N THR A 279 -0.08 -10.21 27.91
CA THR A 279 -0.89 -11.36 28.35
C THR A 279 -0.43 -11.98 29.66
N SER A 280 0.82 -11.74 30.10
CA SER A 280 1.36 -12.27 31.36
C SER A 280 0.58 -11.78 32.59
N THR A 281 0.00 -12.67 33.39
CA THR A 281 -0.70 -12.27 34.63
C THR A 281 0.26 -11.52 35.56
N SER A 282 -0.10 -10.30 35.97
CA SER A 282 0.62 -9.56 37.00
C SER A 282 0.67 -10.41 38.27
N THR A 283 1.86 -10.91 38.62
CA THR A 283 2.10 -11.63 39.89
C THR A 283 2.32 -10.67 41.03
#